data_AF-A0A9P9Q7I4-F1
#
_entry.id   AF-A0A9P9Q7I4-F1
#
_cell.length_a   1.000
_cell.length_b   1.000
_cell.length_c   1.000
_cell.angle_alpha   90.00
_cell.angle_beta   90.00
_cell.angle_gamma   90.00
#
_symmetry.space_group_name_H-M   'P 1'
#
loop_
_entity.id
_entity.type
_entity.pdbx_description
1 polymer ?
#
loop_
_entity_poly.entity_id
_entity_poly.type
_entity_poly.pdbx_seq_one_letter_code
_entity_poly.pdbx_strand_id
1 'polypeptide(L)'
;MATQIKAETYYTTPGHFNDPNPWSSYPLSKLISSILEPISPSDAIRESLNLSRLLLLSNHPSAANTLLTTIFTNGPSIIPQSRHEESTVHSSLSLEHFWLSHKDSHPRPSASPPLTLGNESIDDKVKREQWGKFRECTLTGWMKEHCNLREPRDVHCWRESDDPKMLAMCCRLLAKTKTRGEYVSLARMREALDSARKLYALPEERRQLDGSKEAWYSRHSTLLYRRLPMELAIRLGELDVAKEILSQALCEDGFCNGGSLEEFLMVPGVWDVLPLLNAEGKKSNRYFISDEDANILVHGVISALALRAKEGRQWSLAPGKLSWKELLDRLAKGAWKVNKREYKEMGVRSWKEILEKPASEEEIEEAEKEFGELPTDFKDMCRVANGFKGGYHFLAGGIFGIDSMFLDDGETDLEHYDGDFYPHEIDIYKETEHQMLQLTCFEDADGYRHYIIPHKMWKDIVKGRDVKEGEYQYWHTTNWSATADHWDTIWDWVASLVEEVEAMVDRNEKVEHYDFDGKLIEDEENDDENSVKEKGDIEKGEVNAKPAREHGKTKTGNESDDEWVKVDGTPE
;
A
#
# COMPACT_ATOMS: atom_id res chain seq x y z
N MET A 1 -0.90 -5.53 -37.11
CA MET A 1 -0.03 -5.26 -35.95
C MET A 1 -0.94 -5.30 -34.74
N ALA A 2 -0.86 -6.38 -33.97
CA ALA A 2 -1.72 -6.61 -32.81
C ALA A 2 -1.25 -5.73 -31.65
N THR A 3 -2.07 -4.77 -31.25
CA THR A 3 -1.91 -4.02 -30.01
C THR A 3 -2.20 -4.98 -28.86
N GLN A 4 -1.15 -5.42 -28.17
CA GLN A 4 -1.25 -6.23 -26.97
C GLN A 4 -2.05 -5.45 -25.92
N ILE A 5 -3.21 -5.99 -25.57
CA ILE A 5 -4.18 -5.39 -24.65
C ILE A 5 -3.54 -5.42 -23.25
N LYS A 6 -3.03 -4.27 -22.78
CA LYS A 6 -2.54 -4.07 -21.39
C LYS A 6 -3.73 -3.88 -20.42
N ALA A 7 -4.77 -4.71 -20.49
CA ALA A 7 -6.03 -4.53 -19.76
C ALA A 7 -6.07 -5.22 -18.39
N GLU A 8 -4.92 -5.36 -17.73
CA GLU A 8 -4.82 -6.01 -16.43
C GLU A 8 -4.21 -5.09 -15.38
N THR A 9 -4.19 -3.77 -15.59
CA THR A 9 -3.62 -2.83 -14.61
C THR A 9 -4.53 -1.63 -14.34
N TYR A 10 -4.45 -1.09 -13.13
CA TYR A 10 -5.11 0.16 -12.71
C TYR A 10 -4.10 1.11 -12.07
N TYR A 11 -4.52 2.29 -11.62
CA TYR A 11 -3.62 3.29 -11.02
C TYR A 11 -3.79 3.39 -9.49
N THR A 12 -2.70 3.48 -8.73
CA THR A 12 -2.68 3.58 -7.24
C THR A 12 -1.89 4.80 -6.78
N THR A 13 -2.17 5.38 -5.61
CA THR A 13 -1.39 6.51 -5.06
C THR A 13 0.06 6.10 -4.73
N PRO A 14 1.07 6.98 -4.75
CA PRO A 14 2.46 6.66 -4.44
C PRO A 14 2.69 6.82 -2.93
N GLY A 15 3.50 5.93 -2.36
CA GLY A 15 3.98 6.05 -0.98
C GLY A 15 5.06 7.14 -0.79
N HIS A 16 5.57 7.77 -1.85
CA HIS A 16 6.72 8.68 -1.76
C HIS A 16 6.56 9.95 -2.59
N PHE A 17 6.90 11.09 -1.96
CA PHE A 17 6.83 12.46 -2.47
C PHE A 17 7.70 12.76 -3.71
N ASN A 18 8.45 11.79 -4.25
CA ASN A 18 9.44 11.98 -5.31
C ASN A 18 9.08 11.32 -6.66
N ASP A 19 7.94 10.65 -6.80
CA ASP A 19 7.50 10.11 -8.10
C ASP A 19 6.89 11.23 -8.97
N PRO A 20 7.42 11.52 -10.17
CA PRO A 20 6.82 12.48 -11.10
C PRO A 20 5.41 12.09 -11.58
N ASN A 21 4.98 10.85 -11.33
CA ASN A 21 3.60 10.43 -11.51
C ASN A 21 3.01 10.07 -10.14
N PRO A 22 2.05 10.85 -9.61
CA PRO A 22 1.46 10.56 -8.32
C PRO A 22 0.50 9.38 -8.41
N TRP A 23 0.53 8.59 -9.49
CA TRP A 23 -0.14 7.31 -9.54
C TRP A 23 0.66 6.28 -10.33
N SER A 24 1.03 5.16 -9.71
CA SER A 24 1.72 4.06 -10.39
C SER A 24 0.72 3.07 -10.97
N SER A 25 1.11 2.36 -12.05
CA SER A 25 0.28 1.31 -12.64
C SER A 25 0.47 0.02 -11.86
N TYR A 26 -0.61 -0.53 -11.32
CA TYR A 26 -0.60 -1.74 -10.50
C TYR A 26 -1.33 -2.90 -11.21
N PRO A 27 -0.76 -4.12 -11.28
CA PRO A 27 -1.44 -5.28 -11.84
C PRO A 27 -2.67 -5.71 -11.03
N LEU A 28 -3.74 -6.08 -11.73
CA LEU A 28 -4.96 -6.64 -11.18
C LEU A 28 -4.68 -7.95 -10.45
N SER A 29 -3.80 -8.80 -11.01
CA SER A 29 -3.35 -10.03 -10.36
C SER A 29 -2.76 -9.76 -8.97
N LYS A 30 -1.88 -8.75 -8.87
CA LYS A 30 -1.32 -8.33 -7.58
C LYS A 30 -2.40 -7.83 -6.62
N LEU A 31 -3.36 -6.99 -7.08
CA LEU A 31 -4.46 -6.54 -6.22
C LEU A 31 -5.32 -7.72 -5.74
N ILE A 32 -5.63 -8.68 -6.62
CA ILE A 32 -6.38 -9.88 -6.27
C ILE A 32 -5.63 -10.69 -5.20
N SER A 33 -4.33 -10.93 -5.39
CA SER A 33 -3.49 -11.59 -4.38
C SER A 33 -3.47 -10.81 -3.06
N SER A 34 -3.32 -9.49 -3.07
CA SER A 34 -3.37 -8.66 -1.86
C SER A 34 -4.75 -8.64 -1.18
N ILE A 35 -5.84 -8.93 -1.91
CA ILE A 35 -7.16 -9.16 -1.31
C ILE A 35 -7.23 -10.55 -0.70
N LEU A 36 -6.73 -11.58 -1.37
CA LEU A 36 -6.98 -12.99 -1.04
C LEU A 36 -5.99 -13.59 -0.03
N GLU A 37 -4.73 -13.17 -0.08
CA GLU A 37 -3.61 -13.86 0.55
C GLU A 37 -3.16 -13.33 1.91
N PRO A 38 -3.10 -12.02 2.22
CA PRO A 38 -2.56 -11.56 3.51
C PRO A 38 -3.53 -11.78 4.67
N ILE A 39 -3.06 -11.75 5.92
CA ILE A 39 -3.93 -11.79 7.12
C ILE A 39 -4.90 -10.60 7.12
N SER A 40 -4.39 -9.38 6.90
CA SER A 40 -5.19 -8.16 6.77
C SER A 40 -5.21 -7.70 5.29
N PRO A 41 -6.38 -7.63 4.64
CA PRO A 41 -6.51 -7.10 3.27
C PRO A 41 -6.72 -5.58 3.25
N SER A 42 -6.46 -4.86 4.36
CA SER A 42 -6.79 -3.45 4.55
C SER A 42 -6.21 -2.53 3.47
N ASP A 43 -4.95 -2.71 3.09
CA ASP A 43 -4.33 -1.92 2.00
C ASP A 43 -5.01 -2.18 0.65
N ALA A 44 -5.32 -3.43 0.35
CA ALA A 44 -5.98 -3.81 -0.89
C ALA A 44 -7.42 -3.27 -0.97
N ILE A 45 -8.11 -3.16 0.17
CA ILE A 45 -9.41 -2.49 0.28
C ILE A 45 -9.27 -0.99 0.02
N ARG A 46 -8.24 -0.33 0.58
CA ARG A 46 -7.95 1.08 0.29
C ARG A 46 -7.69 1.31 -1.20
N GLU A 47 -6.91 0.44 -1.84
CA GLU A 47 -6.65 0.53 -3.28
C GLU A 47 -7.91 0.22 -4.11
N SER A 48 -8.78 -0.68 -3.66
CA SER A 48 -10.08 -0.93 -4.31
C SER A 48 -11.02 0.28 -4.20
N LEU A 49 -11.00 1.01 -3.08
CA LEU A 49 -11.71 2.29 -2.94
C LEU A 49 -11.12 3.34 -3.90
N ASN A 50 -9.80 3.40 -4.06
CA ASN A 50 -9.16 4.29 -5.04
C ASN A 50 -9.56 3.94 -6.48
N LEU A 51 -9.60 2.66 -6.84
CA LEU A 51 -10.10 2.20 -8.12
C LEU A 51 -11.53 2.69 -8.37
N SER A 52 -12.41 2.65 -7.37
CA SER A 52 -13.78 3.18 -7.52
C SER A 52 -13.81 4.68 -7.90
N ARG A 53 -12.90 5.49 -7.35
CA ARG A 53 -12.76 6.92 -7.68
C ARG A 53 -12.22 7.13 -9.09
N LEU A 54 -11.29 6.28 -9.54
CA LEU A 54 -10.78 6.30 -10.92
C LEU A 54 -11.82 5.87 -11.94
N LEU A 55 -12.68 4.91 -11.59
CA LEU A 55 -13.85 4.52 -12.37
C LEU A 55 -14.83 5.71 -12.49
N LEU A 56 -15.11 6.42 -11.40
CA LEU A 56 -15.90 7.65 -11.43
C LEU A 56 -15.28 8.71 -12.34
N LEU A 57 -13.97 8.97 -12.21
CA LEU A 57 -13.22 9.90 -13.07
C LEU A 57 -13.31 9.51 -14.55
N SER A 58 -13.28 8.21 -14.85
CA SER A 58 -13.41 7.64 -16.19
C SER A 58 -14.86 7.51 -16.67
N ASN A 59 -15.82 8.08 -15.94
CA ASN A 59 -17.25 8.07 -16.24
C ASN A 59 -17.90 6.67 -16.26
N HIS A 60 -17.52 5.81 -15.31
CA HIS A 60 -18.11 4.48 -15.07
C HIS A 60 -18.92 4.41 -13.76
N PRO A 61 -20.00 5.20 -13.60
CA PRO A 61 -20.73 5.29 -12.33
C PRO A 61 -21.36 3.97 -11.89
N SER A 62 -21.84 3.15 -12.83
CA SER A 62 -22.41 1.83 -12.51
C SER A 62 -21.34 0.86 -12.00
N ALA A 63 -20.18 0.80 -12.66
CA ALA A 63 -19.08 -0.08 -12.25
C ALA A 63 -18.53 0.34 -10.88
N ALA A 64 -18.35 1.66 -10.67
CA ALA A 64 -17.93 2.23 -9.40
C ALA A 64 -18.92 1.91 -8.27
N ASN A 65 -20.23 2.10 -8.49
CA ASN A 65 -21.24 1.85 -7.46
C ASN A 65 -21.35 0.36 -7.09
N THR A 66 -21.21 -0.54 -8.08
CA THR A 66 -21.18 -2.00 -7.83
C THR A 66 -19.96 -2.39 -7.00
N LEU A 67 -18.78 -1.86 -7.35
CA LEU A 67 -17.55 -2.09 -6.58
C LEU A 67 -17.69 -1.56 -5.14
N LEU A 68 -18.14 -0.32 -4.96
CA LEU A 68 -18.37 0.29 -3.65
C LEU A 68 -19.36 -0.52 -2.80
N THR A 69 -20.47 -0.96 -3.40
CA THR A 69 -21.46 -1.79 -2.70
C THR A 69 -20.83 -3.08 -2.19
N THR A 70 -20.00 -3.72 -3.02
CA THR A 70 -19.31 -4.96 -2.65
C THR A 70 -18.28 -4.71 -1.54
N ILE A 71 -17.48 -3.65 -1.65
CA ILE A 71 -16.50 -3.27 -0.62
C ILE A 71 -17.20 -3.02 0.73
N PHE A 72 -18.28 -2.22 0.75
CA PHE A 72 -18.98 -1.91 2.00
C PHE A 72 -19.72 -3.11 2.59
N THR A 73 -20.13 -4.07 1.76
CA THR A 73 -20.81 -5.28 2.22
C THR A 73 -19.83 -6.32 2.77
N ASN A 74 -18.74 -6.57 2.04
CA ASN A 74 -17.82 -7.68 2.34
C ASN A 74 -16.60 -7.22 3.14
N GLY A 75 -16.10 -6.00 2.92
CA GLY A 75 -14.89 -5.47 3.56
C GLY A 75 -14.85 -5.64 5.07
N PRO A 76 -15.90 -5.20 5.82
CA PRO A 76 -15.93 -5.34 7.27
C PRO A 76 -15.86 -6.78 7.79
N SER A 77 -16.24 -7.77 6.96
CA SER A 77 -16.21 -9.19 7.34
C SER A 77 -14.87 -9.88 7.07
N ILE A 78 -14.01 -9.29 6.24
CA ILE A 78 -12.73 -9.88 5.83
C ILE A 78 -11.51 -9.21 6.45
N ILE A 79 -11.70 -8.05 7.09
CA ILE A 79 -10.67 -7.37 7.86
C ILE A 79 -10.68 -7.94 9.28
N PRO A 80 -9.54 -8.44 9.79
CA PRO A 80 -9.42 -8.85 11.19
C PRO A 80 -9.81 -7.70 12.13
N GLN A 81 -10.46 -8.02 13.25
CA GLN A 81 -10.72 -7.01 14.27
C GLN A 81 -9.40 -6.61 14.93
N SER A 82 -8.86 -5.44 14.59
CA SER A 82 -7.71 -4.84 15.30
C SER A 82 -8.15 -3.56 16.02
N ARG A 83 -7.54 -3.28 17.19
CA ARG A 83 -7.83 -2.06 17.97
C ARG A 83 -7.13 -0.81 17.44
N HIS A 84 -6.15 -0.95 16.53
CA HIS A 84 -5.30 0.14 16.06
C HIS A 84 -5.53 0.54 14.60
N GLU A 85 -6.28 -0.23 13.82
CA GLU A 85 -6.68 0.21 12.49
C GLU A 85 -7.95 1.09 12.60
N GLU A 86 -7.82 2.38 12.27
CA GLU A 86 -8.97 3.15 11.83
C GLU A 86 -9.71 2.35 10.75
N SER A 87 -11.05 2.33 10.78
CA SER A 87 -11.84 1.53 9.84
C SER A 87 -11.37 1.76 8.40
N THR A 88 -10.66 0.78 7.83
CA THR A 88 -10.09 0.84 6.47
C THR A 88 -11.18 0.91 5.41
N VAL A 89 -12.40 0.51 5.79
CA VAL A 89 -13.64 0.73 5.05
C VAL A 89 -14.34 1.99 5.58
N HIS A 90 -14.08 3.13 4.96
CA HIS A 90 -14.76 4.40 5.29
C HIS A 90 -15.46 5.00 4.06
N SER A 91 -16.54 5.74 4.31
CA SER A 91 -17.14 6.63 3.30
C SER A 91 -16.36 7.95 3.26
N SER A 92 -16.30 8.59 2.08
CA SER A 92 -15.73 9.92 1.91
C SER A 92 -16.79 10.89 1.39
N LEU A 93 -16.58 12.19 1.60
CA LEU A 93 -17.51 13.22 1.12
C LEU A 93 -17.65 13.20 -0.41
N SER A 94 -16.59 12.81 -1.14
CA SER A 94 -16.64 12.69 -2.60
C SER A 94 -17.63 11.60 -3.06
N LEU A 95 -17.70 10.49 -2.33
CA LEU A 95 -18.67 9.42 -2.57
C LEU A 95 -20.08 9.84 -2.17
N GLU A 96 -20.24 10.56 -1.06
CA GLU A 96 -21.55 11.12 -0.69
C GLU A 96 -22.05 12.12 -1.75
N HIS A 97 -21.17 12.98 -2.29
CA HIS A 97 -21.50 13.87 -3.40
C HIS A 97 -21.92 13.09 -4.66
N PHE A 98 -21.24 11.99 -4.98
CA PHE A 98 -21.62 11.09 -6.07
C PHE A 98 -23.04 10.55 -5.89
N TRP A 99 -23.34 9.94 -4.74
CA TRP A 99 -24.66 9.35 -4.48
C TRP A 99 -25.79 10.39 -4.38
N LEU A 100 -25.51 11.59 -3.83
CA LEU A 100 -26.49 12.68 -3.84
C LEU A 100 -26.83 13.13 -5.26
N SER A 101 -25.82 13.18 -6.15
CA SER A 101 -25.99 13.62 -7.54
C SER A 101 -26.65 12.55 -8.42
N HIS A 102 -26.48 11.26 -8.08
CA HIS A 102 -26.98 10.12 -8.85
C HIS A 102 -28.03 9.29 -8.10
N LYS A 103 -28.69 9.85 -7.09
CA LYS A 103 -29.58 9.12 -6.16
C LYS A 103 -30.64 8.23 -6.82
N ASP A 104 -31.09 8.61 -8.01
CA ASP A 104 -32.18 7.93 -8.73
C ASP A 104 -31.68 6.69 -9.49
N SER A 105 -30.40 6.65 -9.87
CA SER A 105 -29.78 5.55 -10.64
C SER A 105 -28.76 4.75 -9.86
N HIS A 106 -28.08 5.37 -8.88
CA HIS A 106 -27.00 4.81 -8.10
C HIS A 106 -27.19 5.21 -6.63
N PRO A 107 -28.14 4.58 -5.91
CA PRO A 107 -28.38 4.90 -4.52
C PRO A 107 -27.18 4.54 -3.65
N ARG A 108 -26.98 5.29 -2.57
CA ARG A 108 -25.97 5.01 -1.54
C ARG A 108 -26.14 3.58 -0.99
N PRO A 109 -25.09 2.76 -0.93
CA PRO A 109 -25.15 1.42 -0.37
C PRO A 109 -25.62 1.43 1.09
N SER A 110 -26.52 0.53 1.46
CA SER A 110 -27.05 0.45 2.83
C SER A 110 -25.99 0.08 3.86
N ALA A 111 -24.99 -0.70 3.46
CA ALA A 111 -23.86 -1.10 4.30
C ALA A 111 -22.77 -0.01 4.42
N SER A 112 -22.89 1.12 3.70
CA SER A 112 -21.88 2.17 3.73
C SER A 112 -21.84 2.83 5.12
N PRO A 113 -20.66 2.91 5.77
CA PRO A 113 -20.49 3.49 7.10
C PRO A 113 -21.05 4.91 7.18
N PRO A 114 -21.76 5.28 8.26
CA PRO A 114 -22.26 6.64 8.42
C PRO A 114 -21.09 7.61 8.59
N LEU A 115 -21.18 8.79 7.98
CA LEU A 115 -20.28 9.88 8.33
C LEU A 115 -20.65 10.44 9.71
N THR A 116 -19.67 10.96 10.44
CA THR A 116 -19.93 11.78 11.64
C THR A 116 -20.51 13.11 11.19
N LEU A 117 -21.82 13.31 11.39
CA LEU A 117 -22.57 14.47 10.89
C LEU A 117 -22.98 15.45 12.00
N GLY A 118 -22.90 15.07 13.27
CA GLY A 118 -23.49 15.87 14.35
C GLY A 118 -24.98 16.11 14.08
N ASN A 119 -25.40 17.39 14.03
CA ASN A 119 -26.78 17.80 13.72
C ASN A 119 -26.96 18.26 12.25
N GLU A 120 -25.96 18.10 11.39
CA GLU A 120 -25.98 18.54 9.99
C GLU A 120 -26.51 17.44 9.06
N SER A 121 -27.24 17.78 8.00
CA SER A 121 -27.60 16.80 6.96
C SER A 121 -26.39 16.50 6.06
N ILE A 122 -26.35 15.33 5.39
CA ILE A 122 -25.26 15.00 4.46
C ILE A 122 -25.17 16.05 3.34
N ASP A 123 -26.31 16.49 2.80
CA ASP A 123 -26.38 17.51 1.75
C ASP A 123 -25.81 18.86 2.22
N ASP A 124 -26.17 19.30 3.43
CA ASP A 124 -25.62 20.53 4.02
C ASP A 124 -24.11 20.42 4.25
N LYS A 125 -23.64 19.26 4.73
CA LYS A 125 -22.21 19.00 4.93
C LYS A 125 -21.46 19.06 3.60
N VAL A 126 -21.95 18.39 2.56
CA VAL A 126 -21.35 18.42 1.22
C VAL A 126 -21.31 19.86 0.70
N LYS A 127 -22.42 20.62 0.74
CA LYS A 127 -22.46 22.02 0.30
C LYS A 127 -21.49 22.91 1.08
N ARG A 128 -21.39 22.73 2.40
CA ARG A 128 -20.47 23.49 3.26
C ARG A 128 -19.02 23.22 2.88
N GLU A 129 -18.64 21.96 2.66
CA GLU A 129 -17.28 21.57 2.29
C GLU A 129 -16.93 22.03 0.86
N GLN A 130 -17.86 21.91 -0.08
CA GLN A 130 -17.71 22.44 -1.44
C GLN A 130 -17.47 23.96 -1.43
N TRP A 131 -18.28 24.70 -0.68
CA TRP A 131 -18.10 26.15 -0.53
C TRP A 131 -16.80 26.49 0.22
N GLY A 132 -16.43 25.71 1.24
CA GLY A 132 -15.17 25.85 1.96
C GLY A 132 -13.96 25.75 1.04
N LYS A 133 -13.94 24.73 0.17
CA LYS A 133 -12.89 24.52 -0.83
C LYS A 133 -12.86 25.61 -1.91
N PHE A 134 -14.02 26.08 -2.38
CA PHE A 134 -14.07 27.24 -3.27
C PHE A 134 -13.45 28.48 -2.60
N ARG A 135 -13.84 28.77 -1.35
CA ARG A 135 -13.29 29.89 -0.58
C ARG A 135 -11.79 29.77 -0.40
N GLU A 136 -11.29 28.59 -0.06
CA GLU A 136 -9.85 28.30 0.08
C GLU A 136 -9.08 28.71 -1.18
N CYS A 137 -9.59 28.36 -2.36
CA CYS A 137 -8.95 28.72 -3.62
C CYS A 137 -8.90 30.23 -3.89
N THR A 138 -9.79 31.02 -3.29
CA THR A 138 -9.79 32.50 -3.42
C THR A 138 -8.89 33.20 -2.40
N LEU A 139 -8.28 32.46 -1.48
CA LEU A 139 -7.34 33.02 -0.50
C LEU A 139 -6.06 33.46 -1.21
N THR A 140 -5.57 34.62 -0.81
CA THR A 140 -4.40 35.31 -1.39
C THR A 140 -3.19 35.28 -0.45
N GLY A 141 -3.34 34.74 0.76
CA GLY A 141 -2.29 34.69 1.78
C GLY A 141 -1.04 33.95 1.29
N TRP A 142 -1.24 32.76 0.73
CA TRP A 142 -0.17 31.96 0.15
C TRP A 142 0.63 32.74 -0.91
N MET A 143 -0.04 33.47 -1.81
CA MET A 143 0.65 34.28 -2.83
C MET A 143 1.44 35.45 -2.24
N LYS A 144 0.97 36.05 -1.14
CA LYS A 144 1.72 37.12 -0.44
C LYS A 144 2.99 36.57 0.17
N GLU A 145 2.91 35.40 0.79
CA GLU A 145 4.00 34.76 1.52
C GLU A 145 5.05 34.14 0.58
N HIS A 146 4.62 33.38 -0.42
CA HIS A 146 5.51 32.59 -1.26
C HIS A 146 5.86 33.25 -2.60
N CYS A 147 5.00 34.14 -3.13
CA CYS A 147 5.26 34.82 -4.39
C CYS A 147 5.74 36.27 -4.21
N ASN A 148 5.82 36.77 -2.97
CA ASN A 148 6.10 38.18 -2.63
C ASN A 148 5.18 39.18 -3.36
N LEU A 149 3.94 38.77 -3.66
CA LEU A 149 3.00 39.57 -4.43
C LEU A 149 1.93 40.21 -3.55
N ARG A 150 1.90 41.55 -3.54
CA ARG A 150 0.83 42.32 -2.86
C ARG A 150 -0.45 42.30 -3.68
N GLU A 151 -1.59 42.35 -3.01
CA GLU A 151 -2.88 42.53 -3.68
C GLU A 151 -2.90 43.87 -4.43
N PRO A 152 -3.27 43.89 -5.72
CA PRO A 152 -3.40 45.13 -6.46
C PRO A 152 -4.54 46.00 -5.92
N ARG A 153 -4.38 47.32 -6.06
CA ARG A 153 -5.46 48.28 -5.74
C ARG A 153 -6.63 48.19 -6.72
N ASP A 154 -6.31 47.95 -7.99
CA ASP A 154 -7.28 47.69 -9.05
C ASP A 154 -7.13 46.24 -9.52
N VAL A 155 -8.17 45.43 -9.31
CA VAL A 155 -8.18 44.02 -9.72
C VAL A 155 -8.22 43.85 -11.23
N HIS A 156 -8.64 44.86 -12.00
CA HIS A 156 -8.76 44.79 -13.46
C HIS A 156 -7.42 45.00 -14.19
N CYS A 157 -6.33 45.25 -13.46
CA CYS A 157 -4.98 45.34 -14.03
C CYS A 157 -4.53 44.04 -14.72
N TRP A 158 -5.20 42.91 -14.47
CA TRP A 158 -4.98 41.65 -15.19
C TRP A 158 -5.10 41.78 -16.71
N ARG A 159 -5.95 42.70 -17.20
CA ARG A 159 -6.17 42.90 -18.64
C ARG A 159 -4.89 43.30 -19.36
N GLU A 160 -4.11 44.15 -18.72
CA GLU A 160 -2.87 44.74 -19.24
C GLU A 160 -1.61 44.02 -18.73
N SER A 161 -1.73 43.17 -17.71
CA SER A 161 -0.61 42.43 -17.14
C SER A 161 -0.41 41.08 -17.83
N ASP A 162 0.85 40.73 -18.11
CA ASP A 162 1.24 39.38 -18.54
C ASP A 162 2.08 38.66 -17.48
N ASP A 163 2.14 39.18 -16.24
CA ASP A 163 2.80 38.52 -15.12
C ASP A 163 1.90 37.37 -14.59
N PRO A 164 2.33 36.10 -14.66
CA PRO A 164 1.55 34.95 -14.20
C PRO A 164 1.06 35.10 -12.75
N LYS A 165 1.88 35.68 -11.86
CA LYS A 165 1.53 35.86 -10.46
C LYS A 165 0.40 36.87 -10.31
N MET A 166 0.45 37.96 -11.07
CA MET A 166 -0.60 38.99 -11.08
C MET A 166 -1.91 38.47 -11.65
N LEU A 167 -1.86 37.68 -12.74
CA LEU A 167 -3.05 37.05 -13.33
C LEU A 167 -3.74 36.10 -12.35
N ALA A 168 -2.97 35.25 -11.66
CA ALA A 168 -3.50 34.36 -10.63
C ALA A 168 -4.09 35.14 -9.43
N MET A 169 -3.40 36.18 -8.95
CA MET A 169 -3.89 37.04 -7.86
C MET A 169 -5.20 37.73 -8.21
N CYS A 170 -5.30 38.30 -9.42
CA CYS A 170 -6.51 38.98 -9.87
C CYS A 170 -7.67 38.00 -10.03
N CYS A 171 -7.45 36.82 -10.61
CA CYS A 171 -8.47 35.76 -10.67
C CYS A 171 -9.03 35.43 -9.28
N ARG A 172 -8.15 35.18 -8.29
CA ARG A 172 -8.55 34.89 -6.90
C ARG A 172 -9.37 36.03 -6.30
N LEU A 173 -8.94 37.28 -6.46
CA LEU A 173 -9.64 38.47 -5.93
C LEU A 173 -10.99 38.72 -6.62
N LEU A 174 -11.07 38.52 -7.93
CA LEU A 174 -12.31 38.65 -8.70
C LEU A 174 -13.35 37.62 -8.25
N ALA A 175 -12.92 36.38 -7.96
CA ALA A 175 -13.76 35.31 -7.44
C ALA A 175 -14.05 35.42 -5.91
N LYS A 176 -13.32 36.27 -5.18
CA LYS A 176 -13.43 36.40 -3.72
C LYS A 176 -14.71 37.11 -3.30
N THR A 177 -15.39 36.49 -2.32
CA THR A 177 -16.58 37.00 -1.64
C THR A 177 -16.34 37.17 -0.15
N LYS A 178 -17.05 38.12 0.49
CA LYS A 178 -17.02 38.33 1.95
C LYS A 178 -18.17 37.63 2.67
N THR A 179 -19.24 37.27 1.96
CA THR A 179 -20.41 36.64 2.54
C THR A 179 -20.27 35.12 2.54
N ARG A 180 -20.57 34.49 3.67
CA ARG A 180 -20.54 33.02 3.79
C ARG A 180 -21.66 32.40 2.98
N GLY A 181 -21.38 31.33 2.22
CA GLY A 181 -22.35 30.58 1.43
C GLY A 181 -22.78 31.24 0.11
N GLU A 182 -22.32 32.46 -0.17
CA GLU A 182 -22.63 33.15 -1.42
C GLU A 182 -21.45 33.11 -2.39
N TYR A 183 -21.75 33.24 -3.68
CA TYR A 183 -20.77 33.39 -4.75
C TYR A 183 -20.83 34.80 -5.34
N VAL A 184 -19.76 35.22 -6.03
CA VAL A 184 -19.75 36.52 -6.71
C VAL A 184 -20.74 36.55 -7.89
N SER A 185 -21.05 37.74 -8.42
CA SER A 185 -21.94 37.85 -9.59
C SER A 185 -21.38 37.11 -10.81
N LEU A 186 -22.26 36.65 -11.72
CA LEU A 186 -21.85 35.98 -12.96
C LEU A 186 -20.87 36.82 -13.79
N ALA A 187 -21.05 38.15 -13.82
CA ALA A 187 -20.11 39.05 -14.50
C ALA A 187 -18.70 38.99 -13.88
N ARG A 188 -18.60 38.98 -12.55
CA ARG A 188 -17.31 38.84 -11.86
C ARG A 188 -16.71 37.46 -12.01
N MET A 189 -17.53 36.40 -12.02
CA MET A 189 -17.06 35.04 -12.30
C MET A 189 -16.46 34.96 -13.70
N ARG A 190 -17.11 35.56 -14.70
CA ARG A 190 -16.63 35.60 -16.08
C ARG A 190 -15.29 36.33 -16.18
N GLU A 191 -15.17 37.51 -15.55
CA GLU A 191 -13.89 38.22 -15.50
C GLU A 191 -12.78 37.42 -14.78
N ALA A 192 -13.12 36.70 -13.71
CA ALA A 192 -12.16 35.83 -13.03
C ALA A 192 -11.68 34.68 -13.95
N LEU A 193 -12.61 34.03 -14.66
CA LEU A 193 -12.31 32.97 -15.61
C LEU A 193 -11.46 33.48 -16.77
N ASP A 194 -11.73 34.68 -17.29
CA ASP A 194 -10.93 35.28 -18.37
C ASP A 194 -9.49 35.57 -17.92
N SER A 195 -9.31 36.04 -16.67
CA SER A 195 -7.98 36.19 -16.07
C SER A 195 -7.24 34.85 -15.95
N ALA A 196 -7.96 33.78 -15.58
CA ALA A 196 -7.38 32.43 -15.50
C ALA A 196 -7.02 31.86 -16.88
N ARG A 197 -7.88 32.07 -17.89
CA ARG A 197 -7.59 31.69 -19.28
C ARG A 197 -6.36 32.41 -19.81
N LYS A 198 -6.23 33.72 -19.51
CA LYS A 198 -5.04 34.48 -19.89
C LYS A 198 -3.77 33.89 -19.27
N LEU A 199 -3.82 33.46 -18.00
CA LEU A 199 -2.72 32.77 -17.33
C LEU A 199 -2.35 31.46 -18.04
N TYR A 200 -3.31 30.55 -18.25
CA TYR A 200 -3.03 29.24 -18.86
C TYR A 200 -2.69 29.31 -20.36
N ALA A 201 -2.96 30.44 -21.03
CA ALA A 201 -2.50 30.68 -22.39
C ALA A 201 -1.01 31.08 -22.47
N LEU A 202 -0.39 31.48 -21.35
CA LEU A 202 1.04 31.79 -21.32
C LEU A 202 1.87 30.50 -21.41
N PRO A 203 3.03 30.50 -22.10
CA PRO A 203 3.93 29.35 -22.12
C PRO A 203 4.41 29.01 -20.70
N GLU A 204 4.20 27.77 -20.26
CA GLU A 204 4.78 27.29 -19.00
C GLU A 204 6.22 26.83 -19.24
N GLU A 205 7.20 27.40 -18.53
CA GLU A 205 8.57 26.86 -18.53
C GLU A 205 8.53 25.46 -17.90
N ARG A 206 8.56 24.41 -18.73
CA ARG A 206 8.76 23.02 -18.28
C ARG A 206 10.18 22.86 -17.73
N ARG A 207 10.45 23.40 -16.54
CA ARG A 207 11.61 22.98 -15.77
C ARG A 207 11.36 21.55 -15.33
N GLN A 208 12.32 20.66 -15.56
CA GLN A 208 12.30 19.38 -14.86
C GLN A 208 12.18 19.70 -13.37
N LEU A 209 11.32 18.96 -12.66
CA LEU A 209 11.22 19.05 -11.21
C LEU A 209 12.55 18.55 -10.64
N ASP A 210 13.52 19.44 -10.51
CA ASP A 210 14.80 19.20 -9.84
C ASP A 210 14.66 19.23 -8.31
N GLY A 211 13.41 19.23 -7.82
CA GLY A 211 13.07 19.36 -6.41
C GLY A 211 13.28 20.77 -5.83
N SER A 212 13.74 21.75 -6.62
CA SER A 212 13.95 23.11 -6.11
C SER A 212 12.63 23.82 -5.81
N LYS A 213 12.63 24.58 -4.70
CA LYS A 213 11.49 25.40 -4.30
C LYS A 213 11.12 26.41 -5.39
N GLU A 214 12.11 26.99 -6.09
CA GLU A 214 11.86 27.94 -7.16
C GLU A 214 11.14 27.32 -8.37
N ALA A 215 11.50 26.10 -8.79
CA ALA A 215 10.82 25.41 -9.89
C ALA A 215 9.37 25.04 -9.54
N TRP A 216 9.10 24.76 -8.27
CA TRP A 216 7.77 24.41 -7.78
C TRP A 216 6.81 25.62 -7.77
N TYR A 217 7.32 26.81 -7.44
CA TYR A 217 6.52 28.05 -7.35
C TYR A 217 6.32 28.78 -8.69
N SER A 218 6.99 28.38 -9.77
CA SER A 218 6.82 29.00 -11.09
C SER A 218 5.67 28.40 -11.91
N ARG A 219 5.13 27.24 -11.51
CA ARG A 219 4.07 26.57 -12.26
C ARG A 219 2.73 27.28 -12.16
N HIS A 220 2.01 27.35 -13.28
CA HIS A 220 0.71 28.02 -13.31
C HIS A 220 -0.30 27.35 -12.38
N SER A 221 -0.26 26.01 -12.27
CA SER A 221 -1.10 25.24 -11.35
C SER A 221 -0.86 25.59 -9.88
N THR A 222 0.38 25.88 -9.50
CA THR A 222 0.77 26.29 -8.16
C THR A 222 0.32 27.72 -7.86
N LEU A 223 0.44 28.62 -8.84
CA LEU A 223 -0.03 30.00 -8.72
C LEU A 223 -1.57 30.08 -8.61
N LEU A 224 -2.28 29.32 -9.44
CA LEU A 224 -3.73 29.26 -9.49
C LEU A 224 -4.21 27.81 -9.50
N TYR A 225 -4.83 27.39 -8.39
CA TYR A 225 -5.38 26.05 -8.24
C TYR A 225 -6.45 25.81 -9.31
N ARG A 226 -6.24 24.81 -10.17
CA ARG A 226 -7.13 24.50 -11.31
C ARG A 226 -8.58 24.22 -10.92
N ARG A 227 -8.82 23.82 -9.66
CA ARG A 227 -10.16 23.72 -9.07
C ARG A 227 -10.98 25.01 -9.24
N LEU A 228 -10.40 26.18 -8.97
CA LEU A 228 -11.12 27.46 -9.02
C LEU A 228 -11.64 27.79 -10.43
N PRO A 229 -10.79 27.88 -11.47
CA PRO A 229 -11.25 28.19 -12.81
C PRO A 229 -12.16 27.09 -13.39
N MET A 230 -11.97 25.82 -13.00
CA MET A 230 -12.90 24.75 -13.36
C MET A 230 -14.30 24.98 -12.75
N GLU A 231 -14.39 25.26 -11.44
CA GLU A 231 -15.68 25.53 -10.78
C GLU A 231 -16.35 26.81 -11.32
N LEU A 232 -15.56 27.85 -11.63
CA LEU A 232 -16.07 29.07 -12.28
C LEU A 232 -16.69 28.76 -13.65
N ALA A 233 -16.00 27.96 -14.48
CA ALA A 233 -16.49 27.56 -15.78
C ALA A 233 -17.80 26.75 -15.68
N ILE A 234 -17.87 25.78 -14.76
CA ILE A 234 -19.10 25.01 -14.52
C ILE A 234 -20.27 25.93 -14.13
N ARG A 235 -20.05 26.87 -13.19
CA ARG A 235 -21.10 27.80 -12.74
C ARG A 235 -21.56 28.77 -13.82
N LEU A 236 -20.70 29.09 -14.79
CA LEU A 236 -21.03 29.90 -15.96
C LEU A 236 -21.73 29.09 -17.07
N GLY A 237 -21.82 27.76 -16.94
CA GLY A 237 -22.33 26.87 -17.98
C GLY A 237 -21.32 26.60 -19.11
N GLU A 238 -20.05 26.96 -18.92
CA GLU A 238 -18.99 26.79 -19.91
C GLU A 238 -18.31 25.41 -19.74
N LEU A 239 -19.07 24.33 -19.92
CA LEU A 239 -18.64 22.96 -19.60
C LEU A 239 -17.44 22.47 -20.42
N ASP A 240 -17.32 22.85 -21.70
CA ASP A 240 -16.16 22.52 -22.53
C ASP A 240 -14.87 23.12 -21.96
N VAL A 241 -14.98 24.27 -21.31
CA VAL A 241 -13.83 24.99 -20.74
C VAL A 241 -13.46 24.35 -19.41
N ALA A 242 -14.46 23.94 -18.63
CA ALA A 242 -14.23 23.11 -17.44
C ALA A 242 -13.53 21.79 -17.80
N LYS A 243 -13.95 21.14 -18.89
CA LYS A 243 -13.32 19.94 -19.46
C LYS A 243 -11.85 20.21 -19.82
N GLU A 244 -11.56 21.28 -20.56
CA GLU A 244 -10.19 21.64 -20.95
C GLU A 244 -9.29 21.86 -19.73
N ILE A 245 -9.76 22.61 -18.73
CA ILE A 245 -9.01 22.87 -17.49
C ILE A 245 -8.75 21.56 -16.72
N LEU A 246 -9.77 20.70 -16.61
CA LEU A 246 -9.63 19.39 -15.95
C LEU A 246 -8.66 18.49 -16.72
N SER A 247 -8.74 18.47 -18.04
CA SER A 247 -7.82 17.70 -18.89
C SER A 247 -6.37 18.14 -18.70
N GLN A 248 -6.12 19.45 -18.67
CA GLN A 248 -4.78 19.97 -18.37
C GLN A 248 -4.33 19.58 -16.96
N ALA A 249 -5.21 19.65 -15.96
CA ALA A 249 -4.91 19.21 -14.60
C ALA A 249 -4.44 17.74 -14.55
N LEU A 250 -5.14 16.87 -15.28
CA LEU A 250 -4.86 15.44 -15.33
C LEU A 250 -3.57 15.12 -16.11
N CYS A 251 -3.44 15.71 -17.30
CA CYS A 251 -2.39 15.36 -18.24
C CYS A 251 -1.06 16.06 -17.94
N GLU A 252 -1.09 17.27 -17.36
CA GLU A 252 0.11 18.09 -17.08
C GLU A 252 0.54 18.05 -15.61
N ASP A 253 -0.41 17.97 -14.68
CA ASP A 253 -0.11 18.08 -13.25
C ASP A 253 -0.27 16.77 -12.49
N GLY A 254 -1.00 15.80 -13.05
CA GLY A 254 -1.26 14.49 -12.43
C GLY A 254 -1.97 14.55 -11.07
N PHE A 255 -2.53 15.70 -10.68
CA PHE A 255 -2.99 16.01 -9.31
C PHE A 255 -1.88 16.29 -8.26
N CYS A 256 -0.60 16.42 -8.64
CA CYS A 256 0.49 16.70 -7.68
C CYS A 256 0.39 18.07 -7.00
N ASN A 257 -0.18 19.07 -7.67
CA ASN A 257 0.04 20.49 -7.33
C ASN A 257 -1.23 21.37 -7.36
N GLY A 258 -2.39 20.83 -7.00
CA GLY A 258 -3.63 21.62 -7.02
C GLY A 258 -4.90 20.97 -6.47
N GLY A 259 -4.80 19.77 -5.90
CA GLY A 259 -5.86 19.09 -5.16
C GLY A 259 -5.88 17.57 -5.41
N SER A 260 -6.41 16.79 -4.46
CA SER A 260 -6.52 15.33 -4.60
C SER A 260 -7.66 14.94 -5.57
N LEU A 261 -7.64 13.71 -6.09
CA LEU A 261 -8.73 13.17 -6.91
C LEU A 261 -10.11 13.37 -6.23
N GLU A 262 -10.17 13.14 -4.92
CA GLU A 262 -11.39 13.33 -4.13
C GLU A 262 -11.87 14.78 -4.14
N GLU A 263 -10.95 15.74 -4.08
CA GLU A 263 -11.30 17.14 -4.15
C GLU A 263 -11.92 17.49 -5.51
N PHE A 264 -11.38 16.99 -6.62
CA PHE A 264 -11.97 17.23 -7.94
C PHE A 264 -13.37 16.61 -8.08
N LEU A 265 -13.56 15.38 -7.59
CA LEU A 265 -14.89 14.73 -7.55
C LEU A 265 -15.87 15.46 -6.63
N MET A 266 -15.38 16.31 -5.72
CA MET A 266 -16.19 17.19 -4.88
C MET A 266 -16.60 18.51 -5.56
N VAL A 267 -16.19 18.83 -6.79
CA VAL A 267 -16.61 20.10 -7.41
C VAL A 267 -18.09 20.05 -7.81
N PRO A 268 -18.91 21.03 -7.40
CA PRO A 268 -20.32 21.08 -7.79
C PRO A 268 -20.47 21.07 -9.32
N GLY A 269 -21.27 20.14 -9.86
CA GLY A 269 -21.50 19.99 -11.31
C GLY A 269 -20.38 19.27 -12.07
N VAL A 270 -19.37 18.71 -11.39
CA VAL A 270 -18.29 17.95 -12.05
C VAL A 270 -18.82 16.76 -12.86
N TRP A 271 -19.91 16.14 -12.41
CA TRP A 271 -20.52 14.98 -13.07
C TRP A 271 -21.02 15.28 -14.49
N ASP A 272 -21.36 16.53 -14.81
CA ASP A 272 -21.72 16.96 -16.17
C ASP A 272 -20.49 17.15 -17.07
N VAL A 273 -19.30 17.32 -16.47
CA VAL A 273 -18.02 17.51 -17.18
C VAL A 273 -17.35 16.18 -17.51
N LEU A 274 -17.45 15.18 -16.63
CA LEU A 274 -16.75 13.89 -16.81
C LEU A 274 -17.11 13.16 -18.12
N PRO A 275 -18.35 13.12 -18.60
CA PRO A 275 -18.66 12.55 -19.92
C PRO A 275 -17.93 13.28 -21.07
N LEU A 276 -17.86 14.61 -21.01
CA LEU A 276 -17.17 15.44 -22.01
C LEU A 276 -15.66 15.22 -21.98
N LEU A 277 -15.10 15.09 -20.77
CA LEU A 277 -13.70 14.75 -20.55
C LEU A 277 -13.37 13.41 -21.19
N ASN A 278 -14.16 12.37 -20.94
CA ASN A 278 -13.81 11.01 -21.35
C ASN A 278 -14.12 10.70 -22.83
N ALA A 279 -14.79 11.60 -23.56
CA ALA A 279 -15.09 11.45 -24.99
C ALA A 279 -13.85 11.25 -25.89
N GLU A 280 -12.67 11.75 -25.47
CA GLU A 280 -11.41 11.59 -26.20
C GLU A 280 -10.45 10.56 -25.56
N GLY A 281 -10.94 9.81 -24.56
CA GLY A 281 -10.19 8.79 -23.85
C GLY A 281 -8.88 9.30 -23.24
N LYS A 282 -7.78 8.59 -23.50
CA LYS A 282 -6.45 8.89 -22.91
C LYS A 282 -5.85 10.24 -23.31
N LYS A 283 -6.36 10.88 -24.37
CA LYS A 283 -5.87 12.21 -24.80
C LYS A 283 -6.26 13.30 -23.81
N SER A 284 -7.47 13.22 -23.28
CA SER A 284 -8.06 14.21 -22.39
C SER A 284 -7.98 13.78 -20.92
N ASN A 285 -8.04 12.48 -20.64
CA ASN A 285 -7.89 11.92 -19.31
C ASN A 285 -6.78 10.87 -19.30
N ARG A 286 -5.61 11.22 -18.75
CA ARG A 286 -4.46 10.30 -18.63
C ARG A 286 -4.80 8.99 -17.90
N TYR A 287 -5.81 9.01 -17.03
CA TYR A 287 -6.26 7.87 -16.22
C TYR A 287 -7.52 7.20 -16.80
N PHE A 288 -7.86 7.46 -18.07
CA PHE A 288 -9.02 6.88 -18.72
C PHE A 288 -8.96 5.34 -18.72
N ILE A 289 -9.98 4.72 -18.14
CA ILE A 289 -10.27 3.29 -18.18
C ILE A 289 -11.36 3.06 -19.23
N SER A 290 -11.16 2.11 -20.15
CA SER A 290 -12.20 1.77 -21.13
C SER A 290 -13.34 0.96 -20.49
N ASP A 291 -14.50 0.83 -21.14
CA ASP A 291 -15.61 0.01 -20.64
C ASP A 291 -15.18 -1.45 -20.40
N GLU A 292 -14.40 -2.02 -21.32
CA GLU A 292 -13.91 -3.40 -21.23
C GLU A 292 -12.96 -3.56 -20.04
N ASP A 293 -11.99 -2.65 -19.90
CA ASP A 293 -11.03 -2.68 -18.79
C ASP A 293 -11.74 -2.49 -17.44
N ALA A 294 -12.74 -1.59 -17.38
CA ALA A 294 -13.53 -1.36 -16.19
C ALA A 294 -14.26 -2.64 -15.75
N ASN A 295 -14.83 -3.39 -16.69
CA ASN A 295 -15.48 -4.67 -16.41
C ASN A 295 -14.49 -5.72 -15.89
N ILE A 296 -13.32 -5.86 -16.51
CA ILE A 296 -12.28 -6.81 -16.08
C ILE A 296 -11.81 -6.49 -14.66
N LEU A 297 -11.45 -5.23 -14.40
CA LEU A 297 -10.97 -4.76 -13.10
C LEU A 297 -12.03 -4.97 -12.00
N VAL A 298 -13.27 -4.53 -12.25
CA VAL A 298 -14.35 -4.64 -11.26
C VAL A 298 -14.72 -6.09 -11.01
N HIS A 299 -14.84 -6.91 -12.05
CA HIS A 299 -15.16 -8.33 -11.90
C HIS A 299 -14.09 -9.07 -11.10
N GLY A 300 -12.80 -8.82 -11.38
CA GLY A 300 -11.68 -9.43 -10.66
C GLY A 300 -11.71 -9.09 -9.16
N VAL A 301 -11.85 -7.80 -8.82
CA VAL A 301 -11.87 -7.33 -7.43
C VAL A 301 -13.11 -7.82 -6.69
N ILE A 302 -14.30 -7.74 -7.30
CA ILE A 302 -15.54 -8.23 -6.67
C ILE A 302 -15.46 -9.74 -6.41
N SER A 303 -14.96 -10.51 -7.38
CA SER A 303 -14.80 -11.96 -7.22
C SER A 303 -13.85 -12.30 -6.09
N ALA A 304 -12.73 -11.59 -5.97
CA ALA A 304 -11.77 -11.77 -4.88
C ALA A 304 -12.37 -11.43 -3.51
N LEU A 305 -13.07 -10.29 -3.39
CA LEU A 305 -13.74 -9.88 -2.15
C LEU A 305 -14.82 -10.88 -1.73
N ALA A 306 -15.64 -11.34 -2.67
CA ALA A 306 -16.70 -12.31 -2.40
C ALA A 306 -16.13 -13.69 -2.03
N LEU A 307 -15.07 -14.14 -2.74
CA LEU A 307 -14.39 -15.39 -2.44
C LEU A 307 -13.82 -15.37 -1.02
N ARG A 308 -13.11 -14.30 -0.64
CA ARG A 308 -12.56 -14.17 0.71
C ARG A 308 -13.63 -14.07 1.79
N ALA A 309 -14.71 -13.34 1.53
CA ALA A 309 -15.83 -13.25 2.48
C ALA A 309 -16.52 -14.59 2.71
N LYS A 310 -16.59 -15.45 1.69
CA LYS A 310 -17.27 -16.74 1.75
C LYS A 310 -16.37 -17.87 2.27
N GLU A 311 -15.13 -17.92 1.79
CA GLU A 311 -14.22 -19.07 1.95
C GLU A 311 -13.00 -18.72 2.82
N GLY A 312 -12.95 -17.51 3.37
CA GLY A 312 -11.84 -17.01 4.16
C GLY A 312 -10.60 -16.71 3.32
N ARG A 313 -9.49 -16.53 4.03
CA ARG A 313 -8.16 -16.29 3.43
C ARG A 313 -7.83 -17.40 2.44
N GLN A 314 -7.56 -17.07 1.18
CA GLN A 314 -7.11 -18.03 0.18
C GLN A 314 -5.61 -18.20 0.24
N TRP A 315 -5.12 -18.47 1.44
CA TRP A 315 -3.71 -18.43 1.78
C TRP A 315 -2.92 -19.42 0.94
N SER A 316 -1.98 -18.92 0.14
CA SER A 316 -1.11 -19.75 -0.70
C SER A 316 -0.17 -20.58 0.17
N LEU A 317 0.30 -20.04 1.30
CA LEU A 317 1.23 -20.68 2.23
C LEU A 317 0.55 -21.59 3.27
N ALA A 318 -0.71 -22.00 3.08
CA ALA A 318 -1.38 -22.89 4.04
C ALA A 318 -0.69 -24.27 4.13
N PRO A 319 -0.68 -24.93 5.32
CA PRO A 319 -0.04 -26.23 5.51
C PRO A 319 -0.52 -27.33 4.54
N GLY A 320 -1.76 -27.23 4.06
CA GLY A 320 -2.33 -28.18 3.09
C GLY A 320 -1.92 -27.94 1.63
N LYS A 321 -1.23 -26.84 1.33
CA LYS A 321 -0.83 -26.43 -0.03
C LYS A 321 0.69 -26.45 -0.23
N LEU A 322 1.46 -26.17 0.81
CA LEU A 322 2.91 -26.18 0.78
C LEU A 322 3.48 -27.24 1.73
N SER A 323 4.69 -27.70 1.43
CA SER A 323 5.49 -28.50 2.35
C SER A 323 6.41 -27.62 3.19
N TRP A 324 6.82 -28.08 4.39
CA TRP A 324 7.81 -27.39 5.23
C TRP A 324 9.10 -27.07 4.48
N LYS A 325 9.59 -28.01 3.65
CA LYS A 325 10.78 -27.80 2.82
C LYS A 325 10.62 -26.64 1.86
N GLU A 326 9.48 -26.54 1.21
CA GLU A 326 9.21 -25.44 0.28
C GLU A 326 9.10 -24.10 1.01
N LEU A 327 8.40 -24.07 2.15
CA LEU A 327 8.24 -22.88 2.98
C LEU A 327 9.60 -22.33 3.47
N LEU A 328 10.44 -23.20 4.04
CA LEU A 328 11.76 -22.84 4.57
C LEU A 328 12.75 -22.46 3.45
N ASP A 329 12.71 -23.14 2.30
CA ASP A 329 13.52 -22.76 1.13
C ASP A 329 13.15 -21.36 0.63
N ARG A 330 11.85 -21.01 0.62
CA ARG A 330 11.38 -19.67 0.23
C ARG A 330 11.83 -18.62 1.22
N LEU A 331 11.68 -18.88 2.53
CA LEU A 331 12.17 -18.00 3.60
C LEU A 331 13.66 -17.70 3.41
N ALA A 332 14.48 -18.74 3.34
CA ALA A 332 15.93 -18.60 3.24
C ALA A 332 16.38 -17.87 1.95
N LYS A 333 15.73 -18.16 0.80
CA LYS A 333 16.02 -17.45 -0.46
C LYS A 333 15.62 -15.98 -0.39
N GLY A 334 14.45 -15.66 0.18
CA GLY A 334 14.00 -14.29 0.38
C GLY A 334 14.92 -13.54 1.32
N ALA A 335 15.19 -14.11 2.49
CA ALA A 335 16.10 -13.60 3.51
C ALA A 335 17.50 -13.28 2.95
N TRP A 336 18.09 -14.21 2.18
CA TRP A 336 19.39 -13.99 1.54
C TRP A 336 19.35 -12.84 0.53
N LYS A 337 18.25 -12.65 -0.19
CA LYS A 337 18.12 -11.54 -1.15
C LYS A 337 18.01 -10.20 -0.43
N VAL A 338 17.24 -10.10 0.65
CA VAL A 338 16.94 -8.82 1.32
C VAL A 338 17.99 -8.42 2.35
N ASN A 339 18.70 -9.38 2.95
CA ASN A 339 19.66 -9.15 4.03
C ASN A 339 21.03 -9.81 3.76
N LYS A 340 21.48 -9.84 2.51
CA LYS A 340 22.71 -10.55 2.08
C LYS A 340 23.94 -10.13 2.88
N ARG A 341 24.00 -8.86 3.26
CA ARG A 341 25.16 -8.26 3.91
C ARG A 341 25.37 -8.80 5.32
N GLU A 342 24.38 -8.68 6.19
CA GLU A 342 24.48 -9.17 7.56
C GLU A 342 24.76 -10.67 7.58
N TYR A 343 24.10 -11.45 6.71
CA TYR A 343 24.42 -12.87 6.57
C TYR A 343 25.90 -13.12 6.22
N LYS A 344 26.50 -12.34 5.32
CA LYS A 344 27.95 -12.45 5.03
C LYS A 344 28.81 -12.10 6.26
N GLU A 345 28.41 -11.10 7.05
CA GLU A 345 29.10 -10.71 8.29
C GLU A 345 29.00 -11.82 9.36
N MET A 346 27.87 -12.53 9.42
CA MET A 346 27.66 -13.75 10.21
C MET A 346 28.39 -14.99 9.65
N GLY A 347 29.11 -14.85 8.53
CA GLY A 347 29.85 -15.95 7.90
C GLY A 347 29.00 -16.91 7.05
N VAL A 348 27.75 -16.59 6.78
CA VAL A 348 26.84 -17.33 5.90
C VAL A 348 27.20 -17.02 4.44
N ARG A 349 27.44 -18.06 3.64
CA ARG A 349 27.92 -17.93 2.25
C ARG A 349 26.84 -18.12 1.20
N SER A 350 25.73 -18.74 1.57
CA SER A 350 24.60 -18.97 0.67
C SER A 350 23.30 -19.07 1.43
N TRP A 351 22.17 -18.90 0.75
CA TRP A 351 20.85 -19.05 1.34
C TRP A 351 20.64 -20.41 2.03
N LYS A 352 21.29 -21.48 1.56
CA LYS A 352 21.18 -22.83 2.16
C LYS A 352 21.77 -22.90 3.57
N GLU A 353 22.76 -22.05 3.86
CA GLU A 353 23.43 -22.00 5.17
C GLU A 353 22.67 -21.15 6.20
N ILE A 354 21.55 -20.54 5.80
CA ILE A 354 20.60 -19.88 6.70
C ILE A 354 19.78 -20.92 7.46
N LEU A 355 19.42 -22.03 6.80
CA LEU A 355 18.69 -23.12 7.44
C LEU A 355 19.64 -24.01 8.23
N GLU A 356 19.24 -24.39 9.44
CA GLU A 356 20.01 -25.31 10.25
C GLU A 356 19.87 -26.76 9.77
N LYS A 357 20.78 -27.61 10.23
CA LYS A 357 20.71 -29.04 9.90
C LYS A 357 19.39 -29.63 10.43
N PRO A 358 18.74 -30.55 9.70
CA PRO A 358 17.56 -31.21 10.21
C PRO A 358 17.88 -32.03 11.46
N ALA A 359 16.93 -32.04 12.40
CA ALA A 359 16.96 -32.89 13.58
C ALA A 359 16.62 -34.34 13.22
N SER A 360 17.30 -35.28 13.87
CA SER A 360 16.99 -36.70 13.84
C SER A 360 15.78 -37.04 14.73
N GLU A 361 15.14 -38.18 14.49
CA GLU A 361 14.05 -38.63 15.36
C GLU A 361 14.56 -38.91 16.78
N GLU A 362 15.80 -39.37 16.93
CA GLU A 362 16.42 -39.58 18.24
C GLU A 362 16.55 -38.28 19.03
N GLU A 363 16.97 -37.18 18.38
CA GLU A 363 17.08 -35.87 19.03
C GLU A 363 15.69 -35.31 19.41
N ILE A 364 14.69 -35.49 18.54
CA ILE A 364 13.31 -35.09 18.84
C ILE A 364 12.74 -35.89 20.03
N GLU A 365 12.97 -37.20 20.06
CA GLU A 365 12.54 -38.06 21.17
C GLU A 365 13.26 -37.72 22.48
N GLU A 366 14.51 -37.27 22.43
CA GLU A 366 15.27 -36.81 23.60
C GLU A 366 14.70 -35.50 24.12
N ALA A 367 14.43 -34.54 23.23
CA ALA A 367 13.77 -33.28 23.58
C ALA A 367 12.38 -33.51 24.19
N GLU A 368 11.59 -34.44 23.68
CA GLU A 368 10.27 -34.76 24.26
C GLU A 368 10.36 -35.42 25.64
N LYS A 369 11.43 -36.17 25.91
CA LYS A 369 11.68 -36.76 27.24
C LYS A 369 12.06 -35.68 28.26
N GLU A 370 12.77 -34.65 27.83
CA GLU A 370 13.25 -33.57 28.69
C GLU A 370 12.17 -32.50 28.92
N PHE A 371 11.50 -32.05 27.86
CA PHE A 371 10.63 -30.87 27.87
C PHE A 371 9.13 -31.20 27.77
N GLY A 372 8.78 -32.47 27.53
CA GLY A 372 7.40 -32.90 27.31
C GLY A 372 7.00 -32.91 25.82
N GLU A 373 5.76 -33.29 25.54
CA GLU A 373 5.26 -33.43 24.15
C GLU A 373 5.38 -32.13 23.36
N LEU A 374 6.10 -32.19 22.23
CA LEU A 374 6.33 -31.04 21.36
C LEU A 374 5.21 -30.93 20.32
N PRO A 375 4.86 -29.69 19.89
CA PRO A 375 3.89 -29.51 18.81
C PRO A 375 4.27 -30.26 17.53
N THR A 376 3.27 -30.82 16.85
CA THR A 376 3.51 -31.69 15.68
C THR A 376 4.16 -30.93 14.53
N ASP A 377 3.66 -29.74 14.23
CA ASP A 377 4.18 -28.88 13.17
C ASP A 377 5.59 -28.35 13.49
N PHE A 378 5.90 -28.09 14.76
CA PHE A 378 7.28 -27.78 15.19
C PHE A 378 8.24 -28.95 14.94
N LYS A 379 7.84 -30.18 15.30
CA LYS A 379 8.64 -31.37 14.99
C LYS A 379 8.83 -31.55 13.49
N ASP A 380 7.77 -31.35 12.71
CA ASP A 380 7.82 -31.45 11.25
C ASP A 380 8.74 -30.40 10.62
N MET A 381 8.79 -29.19 11.17
CA MET A 381 9.79 -28.19 10.80
C MET A 381 11.20 -28.69 11.13
N CYS A 382 11.46 -29.13 12.37
CA CYS A 382 12.77 -29.62 12.83
C CYS A 382 13.31 -30.77 11.98
N ARG A 383 12.44 -31.68 11.51
CA ARG A 383 12.80 -32.77 10.57
C ARG A 383 13.30 -32.28 9.21
N VAL A 384 12.97 -31.06 8.83
CA VAL A 384 13.41 -30.44 7.57
C VAL A 384 14.60 -29.51 7.81
N ALA A 385 14.53 -28.67 8.85
CA ALA A 385 15.62 -27.84 9.34
C ALA A 385 15.38 -27.55 10.83
N ASN A 386 16.39 -27.73 11.68
CA ASN A 386 16.28 -27.47 13.12
C ASN A 386 16.33 -25.96 13.43
N GLY A 387 15.45 -25.19 12.78
CA GLY A 387 15.44 -23.73 12.81
C GLY A 387 16.21 -23.08 11.66
N PHE A 388 16.42 -21.77 11.80
CA PHE A 388 17.03 -20.92 10.79
C PHE A 388 17.62 -19.64 11.42
N LYS A 389 18.62 -19.06 10.76
CA LYS A 389 19.32 -17.85 11.21
C LYS A 389 18.55 -16.58 10.83
N GLY A 390 18.24 -15.74 11.81
CA GLY A 390 17.82 -14.35 11.56
C GLY A 390 19.02 -13.40 11.58
N GLY A 391 18.73 -12.08 11.61
CA GLY A 391 19.72 -11.03 11.86
C GLY A 391 19.43 -10.31 13.19
N TYR A 392 20.21 -9.28 13.50
CA TYR A 392 20.12 -8.49 14.75
C TYR A 392 18.70 -7.97 15.00
N HIS A 393 18.08 -7.34 13.99
CA HIS A 393 16.66 -6.94 14.00
C HIS A 393 15.81 -7.65 12.94
N PHE A 394 16.34 -8.68 12.28
CA PHE A 394 15.73 -9.30 11.11
C PHE A 394 15.22 -10.71 11.42
N LEU A 395 13.98 -11.02 11.02
CA LEU A 395 13.30 -12.30 11.31
C LEU A 395 13.30 -12.65 12.80
N ALA A 396 13.21 -11.64 13.67
CA ALA A 396 13.27 -11.78 15.12
C ALA A 396 14.47 -12.63 15.63
N GLY A 397 15.63 -12.52 14.95
CA GLY A 397 16.82 -13.28 15.31
C GLY A 397 16.82 -14.76 14.90
N GLY A 398 15.74 -15.26 14.29
CA GLY A 398 15.56 -16.67 13.97
C GLY A 398 15.48 -17.56 15.20
N ILE A 399 15.55 -18.88 15.00
CA ILE A 399 15.47 -19.90 16.07
C ILE A 399 16.43 -21.06 15.77
N PHE A 400 16.91 -21.74 16.82
CA PHE A 400 17.75 -22.96 16.72
C PHE A 400 17.01 -24.26 17.09
N GLY A 401 15.67 -24.25 16.94
CA GLY A 401 14.84 -25.44 17.11
C GLY A 401 15.09 -26.14 18.46
N ILE A 402 15.23 -27.46 18.44
CA ILE A 402 15.34 -28.29 19.66
C ILE A 402 16.69 -28.13 20.38
N ASP A 403 17.76 -27.72 19.68
CA ASP A 403 19.11 -27.66 20.27
C ASP A 403 19.27 -26.50 21.25
N SER A 404 18.33 -25.54 21.23
CA SER A 404 18.34 -24.37 22.08
C SER A 404 17.11 -24.23 22.97
N MET A 405 16.43 -25.35 23.22
CA MET A 405 15.25 -25.40 24.09
C MET A 405 15.62 -25.41 25.57
N PHE A 406 14.85 -24.67 26.36
CA PHE A 406 14.86 -24.78 27.81
C PHE A 406 13.49 -24.41 28.39
N LEU A 407 13.24 -24.86 29.61
CA LEU A 407 12.04 -24.48 30.35
C LEU A 407 12.21 -23.05 30.87
N ASP A 408 11.20 -22.22 30.66
CA ASP A 408 11.17 -20.87 31.23
C ASP A 408 11.25 -20.96 32.77
N ASP A 409 12.22 -20.25 33.35
CA ASP A 409 12.53 -20.29 34.77
C ASP A 409 11.61 -19.40 35.63
N GLY A 410 10.64 -18.74 34.99
CA GLY A 410 9.70 -17.82 35.62
C GLY A 410 10.28 -16.44 35.91
N GLU A 411 11.52 -16.14 35.47
CA GLU A 411 12.05 -14.77 35.44
C GLU A 411 11.60 -13.99 34.19
N THR A 412 10.85 -14.64 33.28
CA THR A 412 10.15 -13.93 32.21
C THR A 412 9.08 -13.05 32.84
N ASP A 413 9.35 -11.74 32.84
CA ASP A 413 8.59 -10.71 33.54
C ASP A 413 7.24 -10.45 32.86
N LEU A 414 6.34 -11.45 32.88
CA LEU A 414 5.00 -11.46 32.27
C LEU A 414 4.16 -10.22 32.70
N GLU A 415 4.56 -9.56 33.78
CA GLU A 415 4.04 -8.29 34.27
C GLU A 415 4.16 -7.12 33.27
N HIS A 416 5.15 -7.12 32.37
CA HIS A 416 5.29 -6.11 31.31
C HIS A 416 4.38 -6.39 30.09
N TYR A 417 3.68 -7.52 30.07
CA TYR A 417 2.91 -8.01 28.92
C TYR A 417 1.39 -7.70 29.03
N ASP A 418 0.96 -7.13 30.16
CA ASP A 418 -0.42 -6.68 30.45
C ASP A 418 -0.90 -5.53 29.55
N GLY A 419 0.01 -4.94 28.75
CA GLY A 419 -0.30 -3.87 27.80
C GLY A 419 -1.05 -4.33 26.54
N ASP A 420 -0.68 -5.50 26.02
CA ASP A 420 -1.13 -6.00 24.71
C ASP A 420 -1.93 -7.31 24.79
N PHE A 421 -1.67 -8.15 25.79
CA PHE A 421 -2.62 -9.21 26.12
C PHE A 421 -3.84 -8.58 26.73
N TYR A 422 -4.98 -8.66 26.05
CA TYR A 422 -6.24 -8.24 26.65
C TYR A 422 -6.37 -8.92 28.02
N PRO A 423 -6.46 -8.16 29.15
CA PRO A 423 -6.70 -8.74 30.48
C PRO A 423 -8.05 -9.49 30.58
N HIS A 424 -8.79 -9.57 29.47
CA HIS A 424 -10.07 -10.23 29.30
C HIS A 424 -10.00 -11.60 28.61
N GLU A 425 -8.90 -11.93 27.90
CA GLU A 425 -8.79 -13.19 27.14
C GLU A 425 -7.80 -14.18 27.74
N ILE A 426 -6.79 -13.71 28.49
CA ILE A 426 -5.82 -14.56 29.19
C ILE A 426 -5.70 -14.13 30.66
N ASP A 427 -5.42 -15.10 31.54
CA ASP A 427 -5.10 -14.94 32.95
C ASP A 427 -3.63 -15.21 33.18
N ILE A 428 -2.78 -14.25 32.81
CA ILE A 428 -1.31 -14.36 32.97
C ILE A 428 -0.88 -14.48 34.43
N TYR A 429 -1.76 -14.13 35.38
CA TYR A 429 -1.53 -14.25 36.82
C TYR A 429 -2.05 -15.56 37.41
N LYS A 430 -2.68 -16.42 36.60
CA LYS A 430 -3.12 -17.73 37.08
C LYS A 430 -1.90 -18.61 37.30
N GLU A 431 -1.66 -18.94 38.56
CA GLU A 431 -0.67 -19.96 38.92
C GLU A 431 -1.00 -21.27 38.17
N THR A 432 -0.08 -21.70 37.32
CA THR A 432 -0.15 -22.97 36.58
C THR A 432 1.08 -23.80 36.90
N GLU A 433 0.92 -25.12 36.92
CA GLU A 433 2.03 -26.07 37.12
C GLU A 433 2.81 -26.35 35.83
N HIS A 434 2.39 -25.75 34.71
CA HIS A 434 2.96 -25.93 33.39
C HIS A 434 3.88 -24.76 33.03
N GLN A 435 5.02 -25.06 32.40
CA GLN A 435 6.01 -24.06 31.98
C GLN A 435 5.96 -23.85 30.47
N MET A 436 6.33 -22.64 30.03
CA MET A 436 6.56 -22.33 28.62
C MET A 436 7.89 -22.94 28.19
N LEU A 437 7.98 -23.31 26.92
CA LEU A 437 9.24 -23.71 26.29
C LEU A 437 9.85 -22.47 25.64
N GLN A 438 11.06 -22.11 26.03
CA GLN A 438 11.78 -21.00 25.41
C GLN A 438 12.77 -21.53 24.36
N LEU A 439 12.89 -20.82 23.25
CA LEU A 439 13.87 -21.07 22.19
C LEU A 439 14.86 -19.90 22.15
N THR A 440 16.17 -20.19 22.05
CA THR A 440 17.14 -19.11 21.81
C THR A 440 17.12 -18.66 20.35
N CYS A 441 17.37 -17.37 20.17
CA CYS A 441 17.68 -16.75 18.89
C CYS A 441 19.16 -16.96 18.51
N PHE A 442 19.54 -16.46 17.34
CA PHE A 442 20.94 -16.24 16.98
C PHE A 442 21.64 -15.26 17.94
N GLU A 443 22.97 -15.38 18.09
CA GLU A 443 23.76 -14.47 18.94
C GLU A 443 23.51 -13.00 18.55
N ASP A 444 23.43 -12.13 19.56
CA ASP A 444 23.16 -10.70 19.41
C ASP A 444 21.83 -10.35 18.71
N ALA A 445 20.80 -11.17 18.80
CA ALA A 445 19.46 -10.84 18.28
C ALA A 445 18.68 -9.82 19.14
N ASP A 446 19.28 -8.69 19.50
CA ASP A 446 18.63 -7.50 20.11
C ASP A 446 17.58 -7.78 21.22
N GLY A 447 17.80 -8.84 22.00
CA GLY A 447 16.90 -9.24 23.08
C GLY A 447 15.60 -9.94 22.65
N TYR A 448 15.48 -10.41 21.40
CA TYR A 448 14.40 -11.29 20.96
C TYR A 448 14.36 -12.57 21.80
N ARG A 449 13.15 -13.00 22.14
CA ARG A 449 12.85 -14.26 22.83
C ARG A 449 11.65 -14.92 22.17
N HIS A 450 11.70 -16.24 22.05
CA HIS A 450 10.66 -17.04 21.41
C HIS A 450 10.12 -18.07 22.39
N TYR A 451 8.81 -18.27 22.37
CA TYR A 451 8.11 -19.14 23.31
C TYR A 451 7.10 -20.04 22.61
N ILE A 452 7.08 -21.30 23.00
CA ILE A 452 5.98 -22.24 22.73
C ILE A 452 5.22 -22.41 24.05
N ILE A 453 3.94 -22.05 24.05
CA ILE A 453 3.03 -22.24 25.18
C ILE A 453 2.29 -23.55 24.98
N PRO A 454 2.63 -24.63 25.71
CA PRO A 454 2.06 -25.94 25.45
C PRO A 454 0.56 -25.98 25.75
N HIS A 455 -0.15 -26.92 25.12
CA HIS A 455 -1.60 -27.09 25.22
C HIS A 455 -2.16 -26.96 26.65
N LYS A 456 -1.52 -27.64 27.62
CA LYS A 456 -2.00 -27.66 29.00
C LYS A 456 -1.94 -26.27 29.64
N MET A 457 -0.84 -25.55 29.44
CA MET A 457 -0.67 -24.18 29.92
C MET A 457 -1.64 -23.24 29.21
N TRP A 458 -1.72 -23.33 27.88
CA TRP A 458 -2.62 -22.49 27.08
C TRP A 458 -4.07 -22.64 27.52
N LYS A 459 -4.52 -23.88 27.71
CA LYS A 459 -5.85 -24.20 28.25
C LYS A 459 -6.09 -23.62 29.64
N ASP A 460 -5.05 -23.54 30.47
CA ASP A 460 -5.18 -22.99 31.81
C ASP A 460 -5.35 -21.48 31.79
N ILE A 461 -4.55 -20.78 31.01
CA ILE A 461 -4.46 -19.32 31.07
C ILE A 461 -5.55 -18.65 30.21
N VAL A 462 -6.10 -19.30 29.20
CA VAL A 462 -7.14 -18.69 28.35
C VAL A 462 -8.50 -18.60 29.06
N LYS A 463 -9.11 -17.41 29.06
CA LYS A 463 -10.43 -17.13 29.62
C LYS A 463 -11.53 -17.33 28.58
N GLY A 464 -12.54 -18.11 28.93
CA GLY A 464 -13.81 -18.17 28.17
C GLY A 464 -13.74 -18.84 26.79
N ARG A 465 -12.63 -19.52 26.45
CA ARG A 465 -12.47 -20.33 25.24
C ARG A 465 -12.10 -21.76 25.61
N ASP A 466 -12.76 -22.72 24.95
CA ASP A 466 -12.36 -24.13 25.01
C ASP A 466 -11.16 -24.34 24.07
N VAL A 467 -9.99 -24.61 24.65
CA VAL A 467 -8.77 -24.98 23.91
C VAL A 467 -8.83 -26.47 23.56
N LYS A 468 -8.74 -26.80 22.28
CA LYS A 468 -8.79 -28.21 21.80
C LYS A 468 -7.46 -28.90 22.04
N GLU A 469 -7.52 -30.23 22.21
CA GLU A 469 -6.32 -31.06 22.33
C GLU A 469 -5.38 -30.85 21.13
N GLY A 470 -4.10 -30.60 21.42
CA GLY A 470 -3.08 -30.28 20.42
C GLY A 470 -2.98 -28.79 20.04
N GLU A 471 -3.93 -27.93 20.43
CA GLU A 471 -3.77 -26.47 20.28
C GLU A 471 -2.69 -25.96 21.24
N TYR A 472 -1.83 -25.08 20.75
CA TYR A 472 -0.78 -24.37 21.49
C TYR A 472 -0.71 -22.93 20.97
N GLN A 473 0.18 -22.11 21.51
CA GLN A 473 0.43 -20.76 21.00
C GLN A 473 1.94 -20.53 20.85
N TYR A 474 2.36 -19.89 19.76
CA TYR A 474 3.76 -19.50 19.54
C TYR A 474 3.88 -17.99 19.69
N TRP A 475 4.76 -17.52 20.58
CA TRP A 475 4.98 -16.09 20.83
C TRP A 475 6.43 -15.69 20.55
N HIS A 476 6.64 -14.45 20.15
CA HIS A 476 7.94 -13.81 20.31
C HIS A 476 7.81 -12.39 20.84
N THR A 477 8.89 -11.90 21.44
CA THR A 477 8.92 -10.58 22.10
C THR A 477 10.34 -10.04 22.17
N THR A 478 10.46 -8.74 22.46
CA THR A 478 11.72 -8.10 22.84
C THR A 478 11.49 -7.25 24.09
N ASN A 479 12.51 -7.07 24.90
CA ASN A 479 12.44 -6.24 26.11
C ASN A 479 12.14 -4.76 25.84
N TRP A 480 12.40 -4.25 24.62
CA TRP A 480 12.19 -2.85 24.26
C TRP A 480 10.87 -2.60 23.52
N SER A 481 10.25 -3.63 22.92
CA SER A 481 8.98 -3.46 22.19
C SER A 481 7.78 -3.34 23.12
N ALA A 482 7.92 -3.72 24.40
CA ALA A 482 6.85 -3.74 25.42
C ALA A 482 5.57 -4.49 24.98
N THR A 483 5.69 -5.31 23.94
CA THR A 483 4.59 -6.00 23.24
C THR A 483 5.07 -7.41 22.85
N ALA A 484 4.14 -8.32 22.61
CA ALA A 484 4.44 -9.67 22.18
C ALA A 484 3.58 -10.03 20.97
N ASP A 485 4.24 -10.50 19.91
CA ASP A 485 3.56 -11.01 18.74
C ASP A 485 3.25 -12.50 18.94
N HIS A 486 2.12 -12.95 18.41
CA HIS A 486 1.65 -14.32 18.63
C HIS A 486 1.00 -14.95 17.40
N TRP A 487 1.14 -16.27 17.32
CA TRP A 487 0.60 -17.12 16.26
C TRP A 487 0.01 -18.39 16.86
N ASP A 488 -1.00 -18.96 16.19
CA ASP A 488 -1.62 -20.21 16.62
C ASP A 488 -0.69 -21.41 16.40
N THR A 489 0.26 -21.28 15.47
CA THR A 489 1.23 -22.32 15.14
C THR A 489 2.57 -21.71 14.72
N ILE A 490 3.66 -22.49 14.81
CA ILE A 490 4.96 -22.06 14.29
C ILE A 490 4.95 -22.01 12.75
N TRP A 491 4.08 -22.80 12.10
CA TRP A 491 3.82 -22.65 10.68
C TRP A 491 3.34 -21.23 10.34
N ASP A 492 2.36 -20.71 11.09
CA ASP A 492 1.81 -19.37 10.85
C ASP A 492 2.87 -18.28 11.03
N TRP A 493 3.75 -18.43 12.03
CA TRP A 493 4.87 -17.53 12.22
C TRP A 493 5.85 -17.57 11.05
N VAL A 494 6.39 -18.74 10.69
CA VAL A 494 7.34 -18.91 9.59
C VAL A 494 6.75 -18.43 8.26
N ALA A 495 5.47 -18.70 8.01
CA ALA A 495 4.81 -18.24 6.81
C ALA A 495 4.60 -16.71 6.79
N SER A 496 4.38 -16.07 7.94
CA SER A 496 4.35 -14.61 8.02
C SER A 496 5.71 -13.98 7.68
N LEU A 497 6.81 -14.62 8.10
CA LEU A 497 8.16 -14.23 7.71
C LEU A 497 8.42 -14.39 6.20
N VAL A 498 7.92 -15.48 5.59
CA VAL A 498 7.99 -15.67 4.12
C VAL A 498 7.26 -14.54 3.39
N GLU A 499 6.07 -14.16 3.85
CA GLU A 499 5.30 -13.05 3.28
C GLU A 499 6.08 -11.73 3.35
N GLU A 500 6.69 -11.44 4.50
CA GLU A 500 7.49 -10.24 4.70
C GLU A 500 8.68 -10.17 3.72
N VAL A 501 9.51 -11.21 3.67
CA VAL A 501 10.71 -11.19 2.83
C VAL A 501 10.39 -11.20 1.34
N GLU A 502 9.34 -11.92 0.91
CA GLU A 502 8.93 -11.91 -0.50
C GLU A 502 8.35 -10.56 -0.88
N ALA A 503 7.59 -9.91 0.00
CA ALA A 503 7.07 -8.57 -0.24
C ALA A 503 8.19 -7.52 -0.32
N MET A 504 9.25 -7.63 0.52
CA MET A 504 10.45 -6.80 0.41
C MET A 504 11.18 -7.03 -0.92
N VAL A 505 11.37 -8.28 -1.34
CA VAL A 505 11.97 -8.61 -2.65
C VAL A 505 11.17 -7.97 -3.78
N ASP A 506 9.84 -8.07 -3.74
CA ASP A 506 8.94 -7.51 -4.74
C ASP A 506 8.99 -5.98 -4.84
N ARG A 507 9.24 -5.31 -3.71
CA ARG A 507 9.44 -3.85 -3.62
C ARG A 507 10.88 -3.42 -3.89
N ASN A 508 11.79 -4.37 -4.13
CA ASN A 508 13.23 -4.15 -4.22
C ASN A 508 13.80 -3.44 -2.97
N GLU A 509 13.25 -3.76 -1.81
CA GLU A 509 13.70 -3.29 -0.50
C GLU A 509 14.83 -4.20 0.03
N LYS A 510 15.73 -3.61 0.81
CA LYS A 510 16.78 -4.28 1.58
C LYS A 510 16.60 -3.95 3.05
N VAL A 511 17.14 -4.80 3.91
CA VAL A 511 17.27 -4.46 5.33
C VAL A 511 18.24 -3.28 5.43
N GLU A 512 17.80 -2.23 6.13
CA GLU A 512 18.64 -1.06 6.35
C GLU A 512 19.68 -1.36 7.44
N HIS A 513 20.94 -1.08 7.15
CA HIS A 513 22.04 -1.26 8.10
C HIS A 513 22.58 0.10 8.54
N TYR A 514 22.74 0.30 9.84
CA TYR A 514 23.24 1.54 10.42
C TYR A 514 24.60 1.32 11.06
N ASP A 515 25.52 2.27 10.91
CA ASP A 515 26.78 2.26 11.64
C ASP A 515 26.59 2.65 13.12
N PHE A 516 27.67 2.56 13.90
CA PHE A 516 27.66 2.92 15.32
C PHE A 516 27.27 4.40 15.58
N ASP A 517 27.44 5.28 14.57
CA ASP A 517 27.05 6.69 14.64
C ASP A 517 25.60 6.92 14.14
N GLY A 518 24.85 5.85 13.83
CA GLY A 518 23.47 5.90 13.35
C GLY A 518 23.33 6.35 11.89
N LYS A 519 24.38 6.23 11.07
CA LYS A 519 24.31 6.52 9.64
C LYS A 519 23.98 5.28 8.85
N LEU A 520 23.03 5.40 7.92
CA LEU A 520 22.72 4.36 6.95
C LEU A 520 23.97 4.01 6.15
N ILE A 521 24.29 2.73 6.10
CA ILE A 521 25.41 2.20 5.34
C ILE A 521 24.86 1.73 3.99
N GLU A 522 25.35 2.33 2.90
CA GLU A 522 24.95 1.96 1.55
C GLU A 522 25.49 0.56 1.19
N ASP A 523 24.63 -0.34 0.73
CA ASP A 523 25.04 -1.65 0.25
C ASP A 523 25.77 -1.52 -1.10
N GLU A 524 26.91 -2.20 -1.23
CA GLU A 524 27.61 -2.30 -2.52
C GLU A 524 26.78 -3.15 -3.49
N GLU A 525 26.07 -2.51 -4.44
CA GLU A 525 25.40 -3.19 -5.54
C GLU A 525 26.41 -3.96 -6.43
N ASN A 526 26.40 -5.29 -6.35
CA ASN A 526 26.43 -6.24 -7.48
C ASN A 526 26.93 -7.60 -6.99
N ASP A 527 26.09 -8.64 -7.13
CA ASP A 527 26.53 -10.02 -7.36
C ASP A 527 25.27 -10.85 -7.73
N ASP A 528 24.87 -10.73 -8.99
CA ASP A 528 23.94 -11.66 -9.65
C ASP A 528 24.65 -13.02 -9.88
N GLU A 529 24.69 -13.85 -8.85
CA GLU A 529 25.30 -15.19 -8.91
C GLU A 529 24.38 -16.29 -9.47
N ASN A 530 23.28 -15.96 -10.15
CA ASN A 530 22.40 -16.96 -10.76
C ASN A 530 22.76 -17.34 -12.22
N SER A 531 24.00 -17.09 -12.66
CA SER A 531 24.45 -17.44 -14.01
C SER A 531 25.49 -18.57 -14.09
N VAL A 532 25.44 -19.58 -13.22
CA VAL A 532 26.19 -20.83 -13.47
C VAL A 532 25.33 -21.79 -14.30
N LYS A 533 25.43 -21.65 -15.63
CA LYS A 533 25.09 -22.73 -16.56
C LYS A 533 26.03 -23.89 -16.27
N GLU A 534 25.50 -25.03 -15.82
CA GLU A 534 26.17 -26.32 -15.94
C GLU A 534 26.56 -26.54 -17.40
N LYS A 535 27.86 -26.47 -17.69
CA LYS A 535 28.44 -27.03 -18.91
C LYS A 535 29.57 -27.95 -18.51
N GLY A 536 29.32 -29.23 -18.73
CA GLY A 536 30.29 -30.29 -18.54
C GLY A 536 31.57 -30.08 -19.34
N ASP A 537 32.62 -30.66 -18.78
CA ASP A 537 33.97 -30.76 -19.31
C ASP A 537 34.00 -31.19 -20.78
N ILE A 538 34.80 -30.49 -21.60
CA ILE A 538 35.65 -31.07 -22.64
C ILE A 538 36.88 -30.14 -22.82
N GLU A 539 38.03 -30.80 -22.81
CA GLU A 539 39.41 -30.30 -22.90
C GLU A 539 39.80 -29.47 -24.16
N LYS A 540 40.83 -28.64 -23.92
CA LYS A 540 42.00 -28.27 -24.77
C LYS A 540 41.87 -27.23 -25.88
N GLY A 541 42.70 -26.18 -25.74
CA GLY A 541 43.29 -25.42 -26.85
C GLY A 541 43.70 -23.99 -26.49
N GLU A 542 44.98 -23.78 -26.14
CA GLU A 542 45.62 -22.45 -26.04
C GLU A 542 45.56 -21.67 -27.36
N VAL A 543 45.46 -20.33 -27.31
CA VAL A 543 46.46 -19.34 -27.80
C VAL A 543 46.02 -17.89 -27.48
N ASN A 544 47.01 -17.12 -27.01
CA ASN A 544 47.08 -15.68 -26.68
C ASN A 544 46.32 -14.66 -27.58
N ALA A 545 45.74 -13.61 -26.96
CA ALA A 545 46.20 -12.20 -27.04
C ALA A 545 45.18 -11.20 -26.43
N LYS A 546 45.66 -10.25 -25.59
CA LYS A 546 44.99 -9.03 -25.10
C LYS A 546 45.22 -7.85 -26.08
N PRO A 547 44.65 -6.62 -25.87
CA PRO A 547 43.25 -6.27 -25.62
C PRO A 547 42.81 -5.05 -26.48
N ALA A 548 41.50 -4.79 -26.63
CA ALA A 548 41.03 -3.47 -27.04
C ALA A 548 39.64 -3.15 -26.44
N ARG A 549 39.58 -1.98 -25.79
CA ARG A 549 38.38 -1.30 -25.29
C ARG A 549 37.42 -1.00 -26.46
N GLU A 550 36.11 -1.15 -26.25
CA GLU A 550 35.13 -0.11 -26.60
C GLU A 550 33.71 -0.39 -26.07
N HIS A 551 33.18 0.67 -25.46
CA HIS A 551 31.82 1.11 -25.18
C HIS A 551 30.61 0.16 -25.22
N GLY A 552 29.89 0.21 -24.09
CA GLY A 552 28.57 -0.35 -23.84
C GLY A 552 27.53 -0.02 -24.91
N LYS A 553 26.80 -1.06 -25.30
CA LYS A 553 25.44 -1.00 -25.82
C LYS A 553 24.58 -1.89 -24.94
N THR A 554 23.82 -1.28 -24.04
CA THR A 554 22.74 -1.94 -23.30
C THR A 554 21.65 -2.28 -24.31
N LYS A 555 21.47 -3.57 -24.59
CA LYS A 555 20.30 -4.09 -25.31
C LYS A 555 19.13 -4.10 -24.33
N THR A 556 18.05 -3.43 -24.70
CA THR A 556 16.73 -3.62 -24.14
C THR A 556 16.20 -4.99 -24.54
N GLY A 557 15.92 -5.84 -23.55
CA GLY A 557 15.33 -7.15 -23.74
C GLY A 557 14.75 -7.63 -22.42
N ASN A 558 13.59 -7.09 -22.03
CA ASN A 558 12.74 -7.75 -21.05
C ASN A 558 11.97 -8.83 -21.81
N GLU A 559 12.47 -10.06 -21.74
CA GLU A 559 11.66 -11.26 -21.90
C GLU A 559 10.89 -11.44 -20.57
N SER A 560 9.57 -11.56 -20.68
CA SER A 560 8.64 -11.76 -19.56
C SER A 560 8.60 -13.25 -19.20
N ASP A 561 9.09 -13.60 -18.02
CA ASP A 561 8.82 -14.89 -17.37
C ASP A 561 7.51 -14.79 -16.57
N ASP A 562 6.38 -14.71 -17.27
CA ASP A 562 5.04 -14.91 -16.70
C ASP A 562 4.60 -16.35 -16.97
N GLU A 563 4.96 -17.27 -16.07
CA GLU A 563 4.43 -18.64 -16.06
C GLU A 563 4.04 -19.07 -14.64
N TRP A 564 3.06 -18.40 -14.04
CA TRP A 564 2.35 -18.93 -12.87
C TRP A 564 0.84 -18.70 -12.99
N VAL A 565 0.09 -19.77 -12.75
CA VAL A 565 -1.39 -19.93 -12.80
C VAL A 565 -1.98 -20.27 -14.18
N LYS A 566 -2.08 -21.58 -14.49
CA LYS A 566 -3.09 -22.12 -15.40
C LYS A 566 -4.34 -22.46 -14.59
N VAL A 567 -5.43 -21.73 -14.81
CA VAL A 567 -6.77 -22.15 -14.37
C VAL A 567 -7.42 -22.86 -15.54
N ASP A 568 -7.44 -24.20 -15.49
CA ASP A 568 -8.21 -25.00 -16.45
C ASP A 568 -9.69 -24.92 -16.08
N GLY A 569 -10.48 -24.30 -16.95
CA GLY A 569 -11.93 -24.23 -16.85
C GLY A 569 -12.55 -24.17 -18.24
N THR A 570 -12.63 -25.30 -18.94
CA THR A 570 -13.50 -25.46 -20.11
C THR A 570 -14.93 -25.77 -19.67
N PRO A 571 -15.94 -25.03 -20.13
CA PRO A 571 -17.33 -25.43 -20.03
C PRO A 571 -17.75 -26.21 -21.30
N GLU A 572 -18.38 -27.37 -21.09
CA GLU A 572 -19.43 -27.88 -22.00
C GLU A 572 -20.73 -27.11 -21.80
#